data_AF-A0A512CAV6-F1
#
_entry.id   AF-A0A512CAV6-F1
#
_cell.length_a   1.000
_cell.length_b   1.000
_cell.length_c   1.000
_cell.angle_alpha   90.00
_cell.angle_beta   90.00
_cell.angle_gamma   90.00
#
_symmetry.space_group_name_H-M   'P 1'
#
loop_
_entity.id
_entity.type
_entity.pdbx_description
1 polymer ?
#
loop_
_entity_poly.entity_id
_entity_poly.type
_entity_poly.pdbx_seq_one_letter_code
_entity_poly.pdbx_strand_id
1 'polypeptide(L)'
;MDIYNCWQQAKKMTKKLINRKKRLEERLAKHGIKEYHVQYLPYLEFDDKKFATPYETGCRMMIFYAVAFTASQLDDRVAVTEWLKKEKLWNHVSPNEKELFEGKVNDEQKIIDFSWQGECAYILAWALNLIKETPTPNEQVNDQQLDNFMNVIPALGEELNDFLNELSYRNATEIYDENLFHELATTYFRDLMFNGKKNKSDIDPNISFLRHQTLNWLRRFMDIEEWDETDTST
;
A
#
# COMPACT_ATOMS: atom_id res chain seq x y z
N MET A 1 32.86 19.19 17.01
CA MET A 1 31.77 18.19 17.05
C MET A 1 32.40 16.90 17.59
N ASP A 2 31.96 16.45 18.76
CA ASP A 2 32.72 15.57 19.65
C ASP A 2 32.62 14.09 19.23
N ILE A 3 33.75 13.43 18.96
CA ILE A 3 33.82 12.05 18.41
C ILE A 3 33.07 11.05 19.30
N TYR A 4 33.07 11.27 20.62
CA TYR A 4 32.34 10.46 21.58
C TYR A 4 30.81 10.51 21.37
N ASN A 5 30.26 11.67 21.06
CA ASN A 5 28.82 11.84 20.82
C ASN A 5 28.40 11.17 19.51
N CYS A 6 29.22 11.25 18.47
CA CYS A 6 29.00 10.53 17.21
C CYS A 6 28.98 9.01 17.42
N TRP A 7 29.91 8.47 18.23
CA TRP A 7 29.97 7.05 18.57
C TRP A 7 28.74 6.56 19.32
N GLN A 8 28.24 7.31 20.31
CA GLN A 8 27.04 6.93 21.06
C GLN A 8 25.78 6.97 20.20
N GLN A 9 25.66 7.96 19.31
CA GLN A 9 24.56 8.05 18.35
C GLN A 9 24.55 6.88 17.37
N ALA A 10 25.70 6.53 16.78
CA ALA A 10 25.83 5.38 15.90
C ALA A 10 25.41 4.08 16.61
N LYS A 11 25.89 3.87 17.85
CA LYS A 11 25.54 2.68 18.65
C LYS A 11 24.04 2.58 18.93
N LYS A 12 23.39 3.71 19.23
CA LYS A 12 21.93 3.77 19.46
C LYS A 12 21.15 3.48 18.18
N MET A 13 21.60 4.02 17.04
CA MET A 13 20.99 3.78 15.73
C MET A 13 21.09 2.31 15.34
N THR A 14 22.28 1.71 15.44
CA THR A 14 22.48 0.27 15.18
C THR A 14 21.56 -0.59 16.06
N LYS A 15 21.43 -0.27 17.36
CA LYS A 15 20.52 -0.99 18.26
C LYS A 15 19.05 -0.87 17.81
N LYS A 16 18.63 0.30 17.32
CA LYS A 16 17.26 0.51 16.78
C LYS A 16 17.03 -0.38 15.54
N LEU A 17 17.98 -0.44 14.61
CA LEU A 17 17.88 -1.27 13.41
C LEU A 17 17.86 -2.76 13.73
N ILE A 18 18.70 -3.23 14.66
CA ILE A 18 18.69 -4.63 15.12
C ILE A 18 17.33 -5.01 15.70
N ASN A 19 16.72 -4.13 16.50
CA ASN A 19 15.39 -4.38 17.06
C ASN A 19 14.29 -4.39 15.98
N ARG A 20 14.40 -3.52 14.96
CA ARG A 20 13.48 -3.53 13.80
C ARG A 20 13.59 -4.81 13.00
N LYS A 21 14.82 -5.20 12.63
CA LYS A 21 15.13 -6.49 12.00
C LYS A 21 14.48 -7.64 12.75
N LYS A 22 14.71 -7.71 14.06
CA LYS A 22 14.18 -8.79 14.91
C LYS A 22 12.66 -8.86 14.86
N ARG A 23 11.95 -7.74 15.01
CA ARG A 23 10.48 -7.72 14.95
C ARG A 23 9.93 -8.13 13.58
N LEU A 24 10.57 -7.67 12.51
CA LEU A 24 10.19 -8.02 11.14
C LEU A 24 10.32 -9.53 10.90
N GLU A 25 11.46 -10.10 11.27
CA GLU A 25 11.72 -11.55 11.12
C GLU A 25 10.83 -12.41 12.04
N GLU A 26 10.56 -11.95 13.26
CA GLU A 26 9.61 -12.61 14.16
C GLU A 26 8.19 -12.61 13.57
N ARG A 27 7.77 -11.51 12.94
CA ARG A 27 6.47 -11.42 12.26
C ARG A 27 6.39 -12.34 11.05
N LEU A 28 7.41 -12.37 10.20
CA LEU A 28 7.51 -13.32 9.08
C LEU A 28 7.42 -14.77 9.57
N ALA A 29 8.18 -15.10 10.62
CA ALA A 29 8.20 -16.45 11.20
C ALA A 29 6.85 -16.86 11.80
N LYS A 30 6.12 -15.91 12.42
CA LYS A 30 4.76 -16.12 12.92
C LYS A 30 3.80 -16.54 11.80
N HIS A 31 4.02 -16.01 10.61
CA HIS A 31 3.26 -16.32 9.40
C HIS A 31 3.88 -17.46 8.56
N GLY A 32 4.79 -18.25 9.13
CA GLY A 32 5.34 -19.44 8.48
C GLY A 32 6.54 -19.19 7.54
N ILE A 33 7.01 -17.96 7.39
CA ILE A 33 8.20 -17.60 6.60
C ILE A 33 9.41 -17.51 7.53
N LYS A 34 10.18 -18.60 7.64
CA LYS A 34 11.32 -18.70 8.59
C LYS A 34 12.69 -18.56 7.95
N GLU A 35 12.78 -18.69 6.63
CA GLU A 35 14.05 -18.77 5.88
C GLU A 35 14.52 -17.40 5.38
N TYR A 36 13.70 -16.35 5.53
CA TYR A 36 13.95 -15.01 4.99
C TYR A 36 14.35 -14.06 6.12
N HIS A 37 15.50 -13.43 5.94
CA HIS A 37 16.13 -12.57 6.93
C HIS A 37 16.76 -11.34 6.27
N VAL A 38 16.73 -10.20 6.95
CA VAL A 38 17.39 -8.98 6.50
C VAL A 38 18.90 -9.11 6.71
N GLN A 39 19.65 -9.53 5.69
CA GLN A 39 21.10 -9.76 5.82
C GLN A 39 21.90 -8.47 6.01
N TYR A 40 21.39 -7.35 5.51
CA TYR A 40 22.07 -6.05 5.49
C TYR A 40 21.25 -5.01 6.25
N LEU A 41 21.70 -4.61 7.44
CA LEU A 41 20.95 -3.68 8.31
C LEU A 41 20.61 -2.33 7.67
N PRO A 42 21.47 -1.71 6.83
CA PRO A 42 21.13 -0.46 6.15
C PRO A 42 19.93 -0.57 5.21
N TYR A 43 19.48 -1.80 4.86
CA TYR A 43 18.24 -1.99 4.12
C TYR A 43 16.98 -1.52 4.88
N LEU A 44 17.07 -1.45 6.21
CA LEU A 44 16.01 -0.92 7.08
C LEU A 44 16.02 0.61 7.12
N GLU A 45 17.07 1.26 6.63
CA GLU A 45 17.13 2.72 6.54
C GLU A 45 16.32 3.19 5.32
N PHE A 46 15.66 4.33 5.47
CA PHE A 46 14.82 4.92 4.45
C PHE A 46 14.79 6.45 4.61
N ASP A 47 14.45 7.14 3.52
CA ASP A 47 14.20 8.57 3.51
C ASP A 47 12.70 8.81 3.31
N ASP A 48 12.02 9.26 4.37
CA ASP A 48 10.58 9.51 4.34
C ASP A 48 10.21 10.71 3.45
N LYS A 49 11.17 11.57 3.11
CA LYS A 49 10.95 12.68 2.17
C LYS A 49 10.72 12.21 0.73
N LYS A 50 11.08 10.97 0.42
CA LYS A 50 10.77 10.34 -0.87
C LYS A 50 9.34 9.87 -0.97
N PHE A 51 8.62 9.75 0.15
CA PHE A 51 7.25 9.28 0.09
C PHE A 51 6.40 10.30 -0.69
N ALA A 52 5.38 9.79 -1.40
CA ALA A 52 4.28 10.60 -1.87
C ALA A 52 3.78 11.51 -0.73
N THR A 53 3.33 12.71 -1.04
CA THR A 53 2.80 13.59 0.03
C THR A 53 1.51 13.02 0.62
N PRO A 54 1.10 13.37 1.86
CA PRO A 54 -0.19 12.95 2.39
C PRO A 54 -1.36 13.30 1.46
N TYR A 55 -1.31 14.46 0.81
CA TYR A 55 -2.28 14.88 -0.19
C TYR A 55 -2.30 13.94 -1.41
N GLU A 56 -1.14 13.66 -2.02
CA GLU A 56 -1.05 12.73 -3.16
C GLU A 56 -1.55 11.33 -2.80
N THR A 57 -1.21 10.85 -1.61
CA THR A 57 -1.68 9.56 -1.12
C THR A 57 -3.17 9.55 -0.87
N GLY A 58 -3.73 10.65 -0.35
CA GLY A 58 -5.18 10.84 -0.23
C GLY A 58 -5.87 10.81 -1.59
N CYS A 59 -5.32 11.49 -2.59
CA CYS A 59 -5.82 11.46 -3.95
C CYS A 59 -5.83 10.03 -4.52
N ARG A 60 -4.71 9.31 -4.41
CA ARG A 60 -4.58 7.93 -4.90
C ARG A 60 -5.51 6.97 -4.16
N MET A 61 -5.69 7.16 -2.85
CA MET A 61 -6.65 6.42 -2.03
C MET A 61 -8.09 6.61 -2.52
N MET A 62 -8.51 7.86 -2.76
CA MET A 62 -9.86 8.15 -3.26
C MET A 62 -10.06 7.60 -4.68
N ILE A 63 -9.04 7.61 -5.54
CA ILE A 63 -9.12 6.99 -6.87
C ILE A 63 -9.26 5.47 -6.75
N PHE A 64 -8.46 4.81 -5.90
CA PHE A 64 -8.61 3.36 -5.65
C PHE A 64 -10.01 2.99 -5.15
N TYR A 65 -10.56 3.79 -4.24
CA TYR A 65 -11.93 3.60 -3.76
C TYR A 65 -12.95 3.76 -4.89
N ALA A 66 -12.83 4.81 -5.71
CA ALA A 66 -13.70 5.06 -6.86
C ALA A 66 -13.63 3.94 -7.91
N VAL A 67 -12.44 3.40 -8.17
CA VAL A 67 -12.22 2.27 -9.09
C VAL A 67 -12.90 1.01 -8.55
N ALA A 68 -12.66 0.65 -7.29
CA ALA A 68 -13.24 -0.54 -6.67
C ALA A 68 -14.78 -0.46 -6.60
N PHE A 69 -15.31 0.72 -6.27
CA PHE A 69 -16.75 0.98 -6.31
C PHE A 69 -17.31 0.82 -7.72
N THR A 70 -16.67 1.43 -8.72
CA THR A 70 -17.14 1.36 -10.12
C THR A 70 -17.09 -0.06 -10.67
N ALA A 71 -16.06 -0.84 -10.32
CA ALA A 71 -15.97 -2.25 -10.68
C ALA A 71 -17.16 -3.08 -10.12
N SER A 72 -17.68 -2.68 -8.96
CA SER A 72 -18.85 -3.31 -8.33
C SER A 72 -20.18 -2.75 -8.83
N GLN A 73 -20.21 -1.51 -9.32
CA GLN A 73 -21.39 -0.78 -9.79
C GLN A 73 -21.11 -0.10 -11.13
N LEU A 74 -21.04 -0.91 -12.21
CA LEU A 74 -20.68 -0.42 -13.54
C LEU A 74 -21.64 0.64 -14.10
N ASP A 75 -22.89 0.69 -13.63
CA ASP A 75 -23.88 1.67 -14.07
C ASP A 75 -23.56 3.09 -13.56
N ASP A 76 -22.83 3.22 -12.45
CA ASP A 76 -22.48 4.51 -11.84
C ASP A 76 -21.22 5.15 -12.44
N ARG A 77 -20.56 4.47 -13.39
CA ARG A 77 -19.27 4.90 -13.97
C ARG A 77 -19.26 6.36 -14.43
N VAL A 78 -20.37 6.83 -15.03
CA VAL A 78 -20.49 8.19 -15.56
C VAL A 78 -20.52 9.21 -14.43
N ALA A 79 -21.31 8.94 -13.38
CA ALA A 79 -21.40 9.83 -12.22
C ALA A 79 -20.06 9.91 -11.48
N VAL A 80 -19.40 8.77 -11.26
CA VAL A 80 -18.08 8.72 -10.61
C VAL A 80 -17.01 9.44 -11.43
N THR A 81 -17.03 9.28 -12.76
CA THR A 81 -16.10 9.98 -13.67
C THR A 81 -16.26 11.50 -13.59
N GLU A 82 -17.50 12.01 -13.63
CA GLU A 82 -17.74 13.44 -13.55
C GLU A 82 -17.36 14.02 -12.18
N TRP A 83 -17.57 13.26 -11.10
CA TRP A 83 -17.09 13.64 -9.77
C TRP A 83 -15.55 13.70 -9.70
N LEU A 84 -14.84 12.68 -10.21
CA LEU A 84 -13.36 12.69 -10.26
C LEU A 84 -12.82 13.89 -11.06
N LYS A 85 -13.50 14.31 -12.13
CA LYS A 85 -13.15 15.52 -12.89
C LYS A 85 -13.42 16.80 -12.09
N LYS A 86 -14.58 16.91 -11.45
CA LYS A 86 -14.96 18.06 -10.60
C LYS A 86 -13.93 18.28 -9.49
N GLU A 87 -13.55 17.21 -8.81
CA GLU A 87 -12.56 17.21 -7.72
C GLU A 87 -11.10 17.22 -8.22
N LYS A 88 -10.88 17.36 -9.54
CA LYS A 88 -9.57 17.45 -10.20
C LYS A 88 -8.65 16.23 -10.04
N LEU A 89 -9.19 15.08 -9.64
CA LEU A 89 -8.43 13.82 -9.53
C LEU A 89 -8.24 13.10 -10.86
N TRP A 90 -9.07 13.38 -11.87
CA TRP A 90 -9.05 12.67 -13.16
C TRP A 90 -7.66 12.61 -13.83
N ASN A 91 -6.83 13.65 -13.65
CA ASN A 91 -5.48 13.69 -14.19
C ASN A 91 -4.52 12.69 -13.52
N HIS A 92 -4.81 12.28 -12.29
CA HIS A 92 -4.04 11.30 -11.52
C HIS A 92 -4.55 9.86 -11.68
N VAL A 93 -5.66 9.67 -12.42
CA VAL A 93 -6.16 8.35 -12.77
C VAL A 93 -5.24 7.75 -13.83
N SER A 94 -4.48 6.73 -13.46
CA SER A 94 -4.49 5.44 -14.15
C SER A 94 -4.80 5.39 -15.65
N PRO A 95 -3.88 5.24 -16.62
CA PRO A 95 -4.27 4.79 -17.96
C PRO A 95 -5.14 3.52 -17.94
N ASN A 96 -4.76 2.49 -17.18
CA ASN A 96 -5.56 1.27 -17.04
C ASN A 96 -6.92 1.54 -16.36
N GLU A 97 -6.95 2.37 -15.32
CA GLU A 97 -8.19 2.69 -14.60
C GLU A 97 -9.15 3.53 -15.44
N LYS A 98 -8.63 4.43 -16.28
CA LYS A 98 -9.43 5.16 -17.26
C LYS A 98 -10.19 4.22 -18.18
N GLU A 99 -9.60 3.08 -18.56
CA GLU A 99 -10.32 2.09 -19.38
C GLU A 99 -11.59 1.57 -18.69
N LEU A 100 -11.56 1.39 -17.36
CA LEU A 100 -12.75 0.98 -16.59
C LEU A 100 -13.82 2.07 -16.66
N PHE A 101 -13.45 3.31 -16.32
CA PHE A 101 -14.37 4.44 -16.30
C PHE A 101 -14.97 4.77 -17.68
N GLU A 102 -14.17 4.61 -18.74
CA GLU A 102 -14.58 4.82 -20.13
C GLU A 102 -15.39 3.64 -20.71
N GLY A 103 -15.61 2.58 -19.93
CA GLY A 103 -16.38 1.40 -20.35
C GLY A 103 -15.68 0.57 -21.42
N LYS A 104 -14.34 0.59 -21.47
CA LYS A 104 -13.51 -0.17 -22.42
C LYS A 104 -13.13 -1.55 -21.90
N VAL A 105 -13.40 -1.84 -20.62
CA VAL A 105 -13.11 -3.13 -19.97
C VAL A 105 -14.31 -4.05 -20.13
N ASN A 106 -14.12 -5.16 -20.86
CA ASN A 106 -15.14 -6.19 -21.08
C ASN A 106 -14.76 -7.55 -20.49
N ASP A 107 -13.56 -7.66 -19.90
CA ASP A 107 -13.06 -8.89 -19.28
C ASP A 107 -13.49 -8.94 -17.81
N GLU A 108 -14.21 -9.99 -17.43
CA GLU A 108 -14.69 -10.20 -16.06
C GLU A 108 -13.53 -10.30 -15.07
N GLN A 109 -12.42 -10.93 -15.46
CA GLN A 109 -11.26 -11.05 -14.56
C GLN A 109 -10.63 -9.67 -14.30
N LYS A 110 -10.49 -8.84 -15.34
CA LYS A 110 -10.01 -7.47 -15.18
C LYS A 110 -10.93 -6.61 -14.31
N ILE A 111 -12.25 -6.80 -14.39
CA ILE A 111 -13.21 -6.11 -13.49
C ILE A 111 -13.00 -6.57 -12.04
N ILE A 112 -12.82 -7.87 -11.82
CA ILE A 112 -12.47 -8.41 -10.50
C ILE A 112 -11.17 -7.77 -10.03
N ASP A 113 -10.10 -7.75 -10.82
CA ASP A 113 -8.82 -7.17 -10.41
C ASP A 113 -8.96 -5.68 -10.01
N PHE A 114 -9.82 -4.92 -10.68
CA PHE A 114 -10.14 -3.54 -10.26
C PHE A 114 -10.91 -3.47 -8.93
N SER A 115 -11.80 -4.42 -8.63
CA SER A 115 -12.50 -4.45 -7.34
C SER A 115 -11.54 -4.63 -6.16
N TRP A 116 -10.41 -5.31 -6.39
CA TRP A 116 -9.37 -5.51 -5.37
C TRP A 116 -8.59 -4.23 -5.06
N GLN A 117 -8.70 -3.15 -5.85
CA GLN A 117 -8.10 -1.87 -5.49
C GLN A 117 -8.69 -1.27 -4.20
N GLY A 118 -9.82 -1.79 -3.69
CA GLY A 118 -10.31 -1.48 -2.35
C GLY A 118 -9.30 -1.84 -1.25
N GLU A 119 -8.52 -2.92 -1.42
CA GLU A 119 -7.40 -3.26 -0.53
C GLU A 119 -6.33 -2.16 -0.52
N CYS A 120 -6.00 -1.65 -1.71
CA CYS A 120 -5.01 -0.59 -1.88
C CYS A 120 -5.50 0.69 -1.20
N ALA A 121 -6.77 1.06 -1.39
CA ALA A 121 -7.38 2.21 -0.71
C ALA A 121 -7.29 2.07 0.81
N TYR A 122 -7.63 0.90 1.36
CA TYR A 122 -7.57 0.64 2.79
C TYR A 122 -6.14 0.77 3.34
N ILE A 123 -5.14 0.24 2.63
CA ILE A 123 -3.74 0.36 3.04
C ILE A 123 -3.26 1.81 3.03
N LEU A 124 -3.67 2.61 2.04
CA LEU A 124 -3.35 4.04 2.04
C LEU A 124 -4.07 4.79 3.18
N ALA A 125 -5.32 4.44 3.49
CA ALA A 125 -6.05 5.00 4.64
C ALA A 125 -5.38 4.66 5.97
N TRP A 126 -4.89 3.42 6.10
CA TRP A 126 -4.03 3.03 7.21
C TRP A 126 -2.78 3.91 7.24
N ALA A 127 -2.01 4.03 6.16
CA ALA A 127 -0.80 4.86 6.11
C ALA A 127 -1.07 6.33 6.49
N LEU A 128 -2.20 6.89 6.06
CA LEU A 128 -2.70 8.24 6.39
C LEU A 128 -3.31 8.36 7.79
N ASN A 129 -3.14 7.36 8.65
CA ASN A 129 -3.61 7.35 10.03
C ASN A 129 -5.13 7.54 10.19
N LEU A 130 -5.92 7.31 9.14
CA LEU A 130 -7.39 7.36 9.17
C LEU A 130 -7.96 6.09 9.83
N ILE A 131 -7.26 4.96 9.66
CA ILE A 131 -7.63 3.67 10.24
C ILE A 131 -6.50 3.17 11.13
N LYS A 132 -6.80 2.72 12.35
CA LYS A 132 -5.76 2.29 13.30
C LYS A 132 -5.18 0.91 12.99
N GLU A 133 -6.03 -0.03 12.63
CA GLU A 133 -5.68 -1.44 12.47
C GLU A 133 -5.14 -1.70 11.06
N THR A 134 -3.95 -2.29 10.97
CA THR A 134 -3.46 -2.87 9.72
C THR A 134 -4.22 -4.16 9.48
N PRO A 135 -4.73 -4.45 8.26
CA PRO A 135 -5.32 -5.75 8.01
C PRO A 135 -4.27 -6.83 8.20
N THR A 136 -4.70 -7.98 8.71
CA THR A 136 -3.82 -9.14 8.82
C THR A 136 -3.40 -9.60 7.42
N PRO A 137 -2.20 -10.18 7.25
CA PRO A 137 -1.69 -10.54 5.93
C PRO A 137 -2.30 -11.82 5.35
N ASN A 138 -3.14 -12.52 6.12
CA ASN A 138 -3.81 -13.76 5.74
C ASN A 138 -5.24 -13.53 5.22
N GLU A 139 -5.78 -12.31 5.34
CA GLU A 139 -7.18 -12.01 5.07
C GLU A 139 -7.32 -10.72 4.26
N GLN A 140 -8.35 -10.72 3.41
CA GLN A 140 -8.84 -9.55 2.69
C GLN A 140 -9.50 -8.60 3.70
N VAL A 141 -9.56 -7.32 3.35
CA VAL A 141 -10.36 -6.32 4.04
C VAL A 141 -11.80 -6.82 4.04
N ASN A 142 -12.30 -7.13 5.23
CA ASN A 142 -13.66 -7.64 5.39
C ASN A 142 -14.69 -6.50 5.41
N ASP A 143 -15.97 -6.85 5.34
CA ASP A 143 -17.08 -5.89 5.31
C ASP A 143 -17.04 -4.89 6.48
N GLN A 144 -16.73 -5.35 7.69
CA GLN A 144 -16.63 -4.48 8.87
C GLN A 144 -15.48 -3.47 8.76
N GLN A 145 -14.36 -3.88 8.15
CA GLN A 145 -13.24 -3.00 7.88
C GLN A 145 -13.58 -2.01 6.76
N LEU A 146 -14.26 -2.44 5.70
CA LEU A 146 -14.77 -1.55 4.65
C LEU A 146 -15.74 -0.51 5.21
N ASP A 147 -16.67 -0.92 6.07
CA ASP A 147 -17.59 0.00 6.75
C ASP A 147 -16.83 1.04 7.58
N ASN A 148 -15.83 0.61 8.34
CA ASN A 148 -14.97 1.52 9.11
C ASN A 148 -14.20 2.50 8.21
N PHE A 149 -13.71 2.03 7.07
CA PHE A 149 -13.05 2.86 6.07
C PHE A 149 -14.01 3.90 5.47
N MET A 150 -15.21 3.49 5.06
CA MET A 150 -16.22 4.39 4.50
C MET A 150 -16.70 5.45 5.51
N ASN A 151 -16.67 5.16 6.80
CA ASN A 151 -17.05 6.10 7.85
C ASN A 151 -16.00 7.20 8.14
N VAL A 152 -14.76 7.06 7.64
CA VAL A 152 -13.66 8.00 7.92
C VAL A 152 -13.17 8.76 6.69
N ILE A 153 -13.84 8.57 5.55
CA ILE A 153 -13.55 9.27 4.29
C ILE A 153 -14.82 9.93 3.76
N PRO A 154 -14.71 10.97 2.92
CA PRO A 154 -15.87 11.51 2.20
C PRO A 154 -16.49 10.46 1.27
N ALA A 155 -17.81 10.47 1.16
CA ALA A 155 -18.52 9.62 0.22
C ALA A 155 -18.23 10.04 -1.23
N LEU A 156 -18.35 9.11 -2.18
CA LEU A 156 -18.25 9.44 -3.61
C LEU A 156 -19.35 10.46 -3.96
N GLY A 157 -18.96 11.58 -4.57
CA GLY A 157 -19.84 12.72 -4.84
C GLY A 157 -19.65 13.91 -3.90
N GLU A 158 -19.06 13.72 -2.72
CA GLU A 158 -18.77 14.79 -1.76
C GLU A 158 -17.49 15.58 -2.13
N GLU A 159 -17.35 16.78 -1.56
CA GLU A 159 -16.17 17.62 -1.78
C GLU A 159 -14.95 17.08 -1.03
N LEU A 160 -13.80 17.02 -1.70
CA LEU A 160 -12.58 16.42 -1.15
C LEU A 160 -11.55 17.44 -0.66
N ASN A 161 -11.69 18.71 -1.02
CA ASN A 161 -10.63 19.70 -0.80
C ASN A 161 -10.18 19.79 0.67
N ASP A 162 -11.11 20.00 1.60
CA ASP A 162 -10.75 20.18 3.01
C ASP A 162 -10.18 18.90 3.60
N PHE A 163 -10.82 17.76 3.31
CA PHE A 163 -10.35 16.44 3.70
C PHE A 163 -8.91 16.17 3.26
N LEU A 164 -8.59 16.35 1.97
CA LEU A 164 -7.26 16.05 1.43
C LEU A 164 -6.17 16.96 2.00
N ASN A 165 -6.49 18.21 2.34
CA ASN A 165 -5.53 19.16 2.91
C ASN A 165 -5.24 18.91 4.40
N GLU A 166 -6.09 18.18 5.11
CA GLU A 166 -5.92 17.86 6.54
C GLU A 166 -5.20 16.53 6.78
N LEU A 167 -4.94 15.76 5.73
CA LEU A 167 -4.30 14.45 5.83
C LEU A 167 -2.88 14.52 6.38
N SER A 168 -2.53 13.53 7.20
CA SER A 168 -1.18 13.37 7.74
C SER A 168 -0.84 11.90 7.89
N TYR A 169 0.44 11.56 7.74
CA TYR A 169 0.87 10.18 7.90
C TYR A 169 0.93 9.74 9.37
N ARG A 170 0.75 8.44 9.57
CA ARG A 170 1.28 7.77 10.77
C ARG A 170 2.80 7.80 10.77
N ASN A 171 3.41 7.12 11.76
CA ASN A 171 4.86 6.99 11.81
C ASN A 171 5.42 6.36 10.51
N ALA A 172 6.31 7.06 9.81
CA ALA A 172 6.89 6.57 8.56
C ALA A 172 7.70 5.26 8.73
N THR A 173 8.24 5.01 9.93
CA THR A 173 8.89 3.72 10.23
C THR A 173 7.89 2.56 10.21
N GLU A 174 6.65 2.77 10.65
CA GLU A 174 5.60 1.74 10.59
C GLU A 174 5.23 1.45 9.14
N ILE A 175 5.05 2.49 8.31
CA ILE A 175 4.74 2.34 6.89
C ILE A 175 5.86 1.57 6.18
N TYR A 176 7.12 1.94 6.42
CA TYR A 176 8.26 1.27 5.80
C TYR A 176 8.45 -0.16 6.30
N ASP A 177 8.26 -0.41 7.59
CA ASP A 177 8.32 -1.78 8.15
C ASP A 177 7.21 -2.67 7.58
N GLU A 178 6.02 -2.13 7.29
CA GLU A 178 4.93 -2.84 6.60
C GLU A 178 5.26 -3.13 5.13
N ASN A 179 5.84 -2.17 4.43
CA ASN A 179 6.31 -2.35 3.06
C ASN A 179 7.35 -3.48 2.98
N LEU A 180 8.36 -3.45 3.84
CA LEU A 180 9.39 -4.49 3.91
C LEU A 180 8.84 -5.88 4.26
N PHE A 181 7.80 -5.95 5.09
CA PHE A 181 7.14 -7.22 5.39
C PHE A 181 6.53 -7.83 4.12
N HIS A 182 5.77 -7.04 3.37
CA HIS A 182 5.14 -7.49 2.13
C HIS A 182 6.16 -7.73 1.01
N GLU A 183 7.24 -6.96 0.98
CA GLU A 183 8.37 -7.17 0.09
C GLU A 183 9.01 -8.55 0.31
N LEU A 184 9.43 -8.86 1.53
CA LEU A 184 10.05 -10.15 1.86
C LEU A 184 9.09 -11.32 1.64
N ALA A 185 7.79 -11.13 1.92
CA ALA A 185 6.76 -12.10 1.58
C ALA A 185 6.63 -12.31 0.07
N THR A 186 6.71 -11.24 -0.73
CA THR A 186 6.70 -11.29 -2.19
C THR A 186 7.91 -12.06 -2.72
N THR A 187 9.12 -11.77 -2.22
CA THR A 187 10.34 -12.52 -2.58
C THR A 187 10.18 -14.00 -2.24
N TYR A 188 9.63 -14.33 -1.07
CA TYR A 188 9.31 -15.71 -0.72
C TYR A 188 8.37 -16.39 -1.73
N PHE A 189 7.28 -15.73 -2.14
CA PHE A 189 6.35 -16.30 -3.12
C PHE A 189 6.98 -16.47 -4.51
N ARG A 190 7.80 -15.51 -4.95
CA ARG A 190 8.56 -15.62 -6.21
C ARG A 190 9.51 -16.82 -6.16
N ASP A 191 10.25 -17.01 -5.07
CA ASP A 191 11.15 -18.15 -4.90
C ASP A 191 10.40 -19.49 -4.92
N LEU A 192 9.23 -19.57 -4.28
CA LEU A 192 8.39 -20.77 -4.35
C LEU A 192 7.97 -21.08 -5.79
N MET A 193 7.56 -20.05 -6.54
CA MET A 193 7.15 -20.18 -7.94
C MET A 193 8.31 -20.67 -8.81
N PHE A 194 9.48 -20.03 -8.72
CA PHE A 194 10.67 -20.42 -9.49
C PHE A 194 11.17 -21.83 -9.17
N ASN A 195 11.04 -22.26 -7.91
CA ASN A 195 11.50 -23.57 -7.46
C ASN A 195 10.40 -24.65 -7.45
N GLY A 196 9.18 -24.34 -7.88
CA GLY A 196 8.03 -25.27 -7.86
C GLY A 196 7.68 -25.80 -6.46
N LYS A 197 7.92 -25.00 -5.41
CA LYS A 197 7.65 -25.36 -4.01
C LYS A 197 6.25 -24.92 -3.59
N LYS A 198 5.65 -25.64 -2.65
CA LYS A 198 4.34 -25.27 -2.07
C LYS A 198 4.49 -24.16 -1.04
N ASN A 199 3.51 -23.25 -1.01
CA ASN A 199 3.37 -22.28 0.06
C ASN A 199 3.14 -22.97 1.41
N LYS A 200 3.89 -22.52 2.43
CA LYS A 200 3.77 -22.95 3.83
C LYS A 200 3.39 -21.80 4.77
N SER A 201 3.30 -20.58 4.26
CA SER A 201 2.79 -19.44 5.01
C SER A 201 1.26 -19.44 5.03
N ASP A 202 0.69 -18.71 5.98
CA ASP A 202 -0.74 -18.37 6.04
C ASP A 202 -1.05 -17.05 5.30
N ILE A 203 -0.04 -16.41 4.69
CA ILE A 203 -0.19 -15.16 3.96
C ILE A 203 -0.86 -15.43 2.62
N ASP A 204 -1.86 -14.63 2.27
CA ASP A 204 -2.47 -14.65 0.94
C ASP A 204 -1.50 -13.99 -0.07
N PRO A 205 -1.05 -14.71 -1.11
CA PRO A 205 -0.13 -14.15 -2.09
C PRO A 205 -0.71 -12.94 -2.81
N ASN A 206 -1.94 -13.01 -3.31
CA ASN A 206 -2.54 -11.95 -4.13
C ASN A 206 -2.63 -10.64 -3.35
N ILE A 207 -3.08 -10.74 -2.10
CA ILE A 207 -3.12 -9.60 -1.18
C ILE A 207 -1.72 -9.06 -0.93
N SER A 208 -0.74 -9.94 -0.66
CA SER A 208 0.61 -9.49 -0.38
C SER A 208 1.25 -8.75 -1.55
N PHE A 209 1.04 -9.21 -2.79
CA PHE A 209 1.51 -8.53 -4.00
C PHE A 209 0.85 -7.14 -4.15
N LEU A 210 -0.47 -7.03 -3.96
CA LEU A 210 -1.20 -5.76 -4.05
C LEU A 210 -0.76 -4.75 -2.99
N ARG A 211 -0.62 -5.20 -1.73
CA ARG A 211 -0.17 -4.35 -0.62
C ARG A 211 1.30 -3.93 -0.80
N HIS A 212 2.15 -4.82 -1.30
CA HIS A 212 3.53 -4.49 -1.67
C HIS A 212 3.56 -3.41 -2.76
N GLN A 213 2.83 -3.58 -3.86
CA GLN A 213 2.77 -2.61 -4.96
C GLN A 213 2.26 -1.24 -4.47
N THR A 214 1.19 -1.23 -3.67
CA THR A 214 0.63 0.00 -3.10
C THR A 214 1.64 0.75 -2.24
N LEU A 215 2.36 0.03 -1.38
CA LEU A 215 3.37 0.62 -0.51
C LEU A 215 4.64 1.02 -1.29
N ASN A 216 4.97 0.32 -2.39
CA ASN A 216 6.02 0.73 -3.33
C ASN A 216 5.68 2.04 -4.04
N TRP A 217 4.43 2.21 -4.46
CA TRP A 217 3.93 3.46 -5.03
C TRP A 217 4.05 4.59 -3.99
N LEU A 218 3.59 4.36 -2.75
CA LEU A 218 3.64 5.34 -1.67
C LEU A 218 5.08 5.80 -1.41
N ARG A 219 6.03 4.87 -1.27
CA ARG A 219 7.43 5.20 -0.99
C ARG A 219 8.22 5.70 -2.20
N ARG A 220 7.57 5.83 -3.37
CA ARG A 220 8.20 6.12 -4.66
C ARG A 220 9.39 5.20 -4.92
N PHE A 221 9.16 3.89 -4.81
CA PHE A 221 10.20 2.90 -5.07
C PHE A 221 10.74 3.09 -6.49
N MET A 222 12.07 3.12 -6.62
CA MET A 222 12.78 3.48 -7.87
C MET A 222 12.40 4.85 -8.46
N ASP A 223 11.94 5.78 -7.62
CA ASP A 223 11.49 7.12 -8.00
C ASP A 223 10.32 7.10 -9.03
N ILE A 224 9.52 6.02 -9.02
CA ILE A 224 8.32 5.87 -9.86
C ILE A 224 7.12 6.58 -9.23
N GLU A 225 6.47 7.43 -10.01
CA GLU A 225 5.27 8.17 -9.58
C GLU A 225 3.95 7.58 -10.11
N GLU A 226 4.01 6.91 -11.25
CA GLU A 226 2.86 6.37 -11.96
C GLU A 226 2.42 5.03 -11.38
N TRP A 227 1.11 4.88 -11.17
CA TRP A 227 0.54 3.66 -10.59
C TRP A 227 0.76 2.43 -11.48
N ASP A 228 0.48 2.56 -12.77
CA ASP A 228 0.59 1.45 -13.73
C ASP A 228 2.04 0.99 -13.97
N GLU A 229 3.02 1.83 -13.63
CA GLU A 229 4.44 1.51 -13.74
C GLU A 229 5.03 0.97 -12.42
N THR A 230 4.30 1.11 -11.31
CA THR A 230 4.76 0.62 -10.02
C THR A 230 4.70 -0.91 -10.01
N ASP A 231 5.83 -1.56 -9.75
CA ASP A 231 5.89 -3.01 -9.65
C ASP A 231 6.32 -3.51 -8.25
N THR A 232 6.51 -4.82 -8.17
CA THR A 232 7.00 -5.54 -6.99
C THR A 232 8.29 -6.28 -7.30
N SER A 233 9.14 -5.71 -8.17
CA SER A 233 10.41 -6.30 -8.57
C SER A 233 11.42 -6.18 -7.44
N THR A 234 11.64 -7.29 -6.73
CA THR A 234 12.49 -7.40 -5.54
C THR A 234 13.20 -8.75 -5.48
#